data_AF-A0A1H3PSI4-F1
#
_entry.id   AF-A0A1H3PSI4-F1
#
_cell.length_a   1.000
_cell.length_b   1.000
_cell.length_c   1.000
_cell.angle_alpha   90.00
_cell.angle_beta   90.00
_cell.angle_gamma   90.00
#
_symmetry.space_group_name_H-M   'P 1'
#
loop_
_entity.id
_entity.type
_entity.pdbx_description
1 polymer ?
#
loop_
_entity_poly.entity_id
_entity_poly.type
_entity_poly.pdbx_seq_one_letter_code
_entity_poly.pdbx_strand_id
1 'polypeptide(L)'
;MKTEKAGIGISLLIILVVTVTLFSSIHRDLNQAGEESLHHITEAVKRAAVQCYALEGSYPPDLEYLEEHYGLVLNRDAYFYHYEIIGSNIMPQIGVYRRWN
;
A
#
# COMPACT_ATOMS: atom_id res chain seq x y z
N MET A 1 -28.11 39.65 -25.37
CA MET A 1 -27.08 40.30 -24.54
C MET A 1 -27.12 40.00 -23.04
N LYS A 2 -28.27 40.07 -22.32
CA LYS A 2 -28.31 39.80 -20.85
C LYS A 2 -28.28 38.30 -20.50
N THR A 3 -28.83 37.46 -21.37
CA THR A 3 -28.87 35.99 -21.24
C THR A 3 -27.54 35.32 -21.57
N GLU A 4 -26.76 35.88 -22.49
CA GLU A 4 -25.45 35.35 -22.90
C GLU A 4 -24.39 35.47 -21.79
N LYS A 5 -24.38 36.59 -21.07
CA LYS A 5 -23.48 36.79 -19.91
C LYS A 5 -23.82 35.85 -18.74
N ALA A 6 -25.10 35.50 -18.58
CA ALA A 6 -25.53 34.55 -17.57
C ALA A 6 -25.07 33.11 -17.89
N GLY A 7 -25.11 32.70 -19.16
CA GLY A 7 -24.60 31.39 -19.60
C GLY A 7 -23.08 31.22 -19.41
N ILE A 8 -22.31 32.28 -19.70
CA ILE A 8 -20.86 32.30 -19.47
C ILE A 8 -20.54 32.21 -17.97
N GLY A 9 -21.28 32.95 -17.13
CA GLY A 9 -21.11 32.89 -15.67
C GLY A 9 -21.38 31.50 -15.09
N ILE A 10 -22.42 30.81 -15.59
CA ILE A 10 -22.76 29.45 -15.16
C ILE A 10 -21.66 28.46 -15.60
N SER A 11 -21.17 28.54 -16.84
CA SER A 11 -20.09 27.66 -17.30
C SER A 11 -18.80 27.85 -16.49
N LEU A 12 -18.44 29.09 -16.18
CA LEU A 12 -17.27 29.38 -15.34
C LEU A 12 -17.43 28.83 -13.92
N LEU A 13 -18.65 28.91 -13.34
CA LEU A 13 -18.94 28.33 -12.03
C LEU A 13 -18.79 26.80 -12.04
N ILE A 14 -19.30 26.12 -13.08
CA ILE A 14 -19.18 24.67 -13.22
C ILE A 14 -17.71 24.27 -13.33
N ILE A 15 -16.93 24.96 -14.17
CA ILE A 15 -15.50 24.70 -14.33
C ILE A 15 -14.76 24.92 -13.00
N LEU A 16 -15.08 25.99 -12.27
CA LEU A 16 -14.50 26.26 -10.97
C LEU A 16 -14.79 25.13 -9.96
N VAL A 17 -16.05 24.69 -9.88
CA VAL A 17 -16.46 23.59 -8.99
C VAL A 17 -15.73 22.29 -9.33
N VAL A 18 -15.68 21.93 -10.63
CA VAL A 18 -14.94 20.74 -11.09
C VAL A 18 -13.45 20.84 -10.77
N THR A 19 -12.86 22.02 -10.92
CA THR A 19 -11.44 22.21 -10.61
C THR A 19 -11.19 22.03 -9.11
N VAL A 20 -12.01 22.64 -8.25
CA VAL A 20 -11.89 22.52 -6.79
C VAL A 20 -12.05 21.05 -6.33
N THR A 21 -13.02 20.31 -6.88
CA THR A 21 -13.21 18.90 -6.50
C THR A 21 -12.03 18.04 -6.92
N LEU A 22 -11.51 18.21 -8.14
CA LEU A 22 -10.33 17.47 -8.62
C LEU A 22 -9.08 17.76 -7.77
N PHE A 23 -8.80 19.03 -7.47
CA PHE A 23 -7.67 19.40 -6.61
C PHE A 23 -7.80 18.81 -5.20
N SER A 24 -9.02 18.79 -4.64
CA SER A 24 -9.27 18.21 -3.32
C SER A 24 -9.09 16.69 -3.29
N SER A 25 -9.36 15.97 -4.38
CA SER A 25 -9.09 14.53 -4.46
C SER A 25 -7.61 14.22 -4.50
N ILE A 26 -6.83 14.93 -5.34
CA ILE A 26 -5.39 14.69 -5.47
C ILE A 26 -4.66 14.92 -4.14
N HIS A 27 -5.10 15.89 -3.34
CA HIS A 27 -4.51 16.15 -2.03
C HIS A 27 -4.78 15.05 -0.99
N ARG A 28 -5.87 14.29 -1.12
CA ARG A 28 -6.18 13.16 -0.22
C ARG A 28 -5.31 11.95 -0.50
N ASP A 29 -5.02 11.69 -1.77
CA ASP A 29 -4.24 10.53 -2.20
C ASP A 29 -2.77 10.59 -1.74
N LEU A 30 -2.18 11.77 -1.61
CA LEU A 30 -0.76 11.91 -1.22
C LEU A 30 -0.47 11.39 0.20
N ASN A 31 -1.41 11.54 1.13
CA ASN A 31 -1.25 11.01 2.49
C ASN A 31 -1.62 9.52 2.57
N GLN A 32 -2.60 9.09 1.77
CA GLN A 32 -3.07 7.71 1.74
C GLN A 32 -2.10 6.77 1.01
N ALA A 33 -1.37 7.27 0.01
CA ALA A 33 -0.37 6.52 -0.74
C ALA A 33 0.72 5.90 0.15
N GLY A 34 1.07 6.55 1.27
CA GLY A 34 2.04 6.02 2.24
C GLY A 34 1.54 4.81 3.01
N GLU A 35 0.27 4.83 3.44
CA GLU A 35 -0.36 3.71 4.17
C GLU A 35 -0.70 2.54 3.25
N GLU A 36 -1.21 2.83 2.06
CA GLU A 36 -1.45 1.81 1.03
C GLU A 36 -0.16 1.10 0.64
N SER A 37 0.96 1.83 0.55
CA SER A 37 2.29 1.24 0.30
C SER A 37 2.68 0.22 1.39
N LEU A 38 2.52 0.56 2.68
CA LEU A 38 2.81 -0.37 3.78
C LEU A 38 1.94 -1.62 3.75
N HIS A 39 0.65 -1.46 3.43
CA HIS A 39 -0.27 -2.57 3.28
C HIS A 39 0.16 -3.49 2.14
N HIS A 40 0.52 -2.95 0.98
CA HIS A 40 0.99 -3.75 -0.16
C HIS A 40 2.28 -4.53 0.15
N ILE A 41 3.22 -3.91 0.86
CA ILE A 41 4.47 -4.58 1.27
C ILE A 41 4.16 -5.72 2.24
N THR A 42 3.31 -5.46 3.24
CA THR A 42 2.88 -6.48 4.20
C THR A 42 2.21 -7.67 3.50
N GLU A 43 1.33 -7.39 2.54
CA GLU A 43 0.65 -8.43 1.76
C GLU A 43 1.60 -9.21 0.86
N ALA A 44 2.65 -8.59 0.32
CA ALA A 44 3.68 -9.29 -0.44
C ALA A 44 4.43 -10.33 0.42
N VAL A 45 4.83 -9.96 1.64
CA VAL A 45 5.48 -10.88 2.59
C VAL A 45 4.54 -12.02 2.97
N LYS A 46 3.27 -11.72 3.27
CA LYS A 46 2.27 -12.75 3.58
C LYS A 46 2.05 -13.72 2.43
N ARG A 47 1.96 -13.22 1.19
CA ARG A 47 1.80 -14.08 0.00
C ARG A 47 2.97 -15.04 -0.17
N ALA A 48 4.20 -14.57 0.01
CA ALA A 48 5.38 -15.42 -0.03
C ALA A 48 5.33 -16.50 1.07
N ALA A 49 4.95 -16.14 2.29
CA ALA A 49 4.80 -17.10 3.39
C ALA A 49 3.70 -18.15 3.11
N VAL A 50 2.57 -17.74 2.56
CA VAL A 50 1.49 -18.66 2.15
C VAL A 50 1.92 -19.55 1.00
N GLN A 51 2.72 -19.03 0.05
CA GLN A 51 3.28 -19.81 -1.04
C GLN A 51 4.21 -20.91 -0.51
N CYS A 52 5.07 -20.57 0.46
CA CYS A 52 5.90 -21.55 1.17
C CYS A 52 5.07 -22.66 1.81
N TYR A 53 4.03 -22.30 2.55
CA TYR A 53 3.13 -23.27 3.16
C TYR A 53 2.43 -24.16 2.12
N ALA A 54 1.99 -23.58 0.99
CA ALA A 54 1.32 -24.33 -0.07
C ALA A 54 2.25 -25.33 -0.79
N LEU A 55 3.53 -25.00 -0.94
CA LEU A 55 4.50 -25.83 -1.66
C LEU A 55 5.20 -26.85 -0.74
N GLU A 56 5.51 -26.46 0.49
CA GLU A 56 6.36 -27.23 1.41
C GLU A 56 5.60 -27.80 2.61
N GLY A 57 4.33 -27.41 2.79
CA GLY A 57 3.49 -27.86 3.91
C GLY A 57 3.86 -27.21 5.25
N SER A 58 4.68 -26.16 5.25
CA SER A 58 5.02 -25.40 6.44
C SER A 58 5.32 -23.93 6.13
N TYR A 59 5.03 -23.05 7.09
CA TYR A 59 5.38 -21.64 7.02
C TYR A 59 6.90 -21.46 7.17
N PRO A 60 7.48 -20.42 6.55
CA PRO A 60 8.93 -20.29 6.51
C PRO A 60 9.50 -19.95 7.89
N PRO A 61 10.74 -20.39 8.19
CA PRO A 61 11.38 -20.23 9.49
C PRO A 61 11.88 -18.81 9.77
N ASP A 62 11.99 -17.97 8.75
CA ASP A 62 12.38 -16.57 8.85
C ASP A 62 12.12 -15.85 7.52
N LEU A 63 12.44 -14.55 7.49
CA LEU A 63 12.32 -13.74 6.27
C LEU A 63 13.42 -14.07 5.27
N GLU A 64 14.61 -14.43 5.74
CA GLU A 64 15.78 -14.77 4.92
C GLU A 64 15.48 -15.98 4.01
N TYR A 65 14.75 -16.99 4.52
CA TYR A 65 14.28 -18.13 3.74
C TYR A 65 13.42 -17.70 2.54
N LEU A 66 12.56 -16.70 2.76
CA LEU A 66 11.73 -16.14 1.69
C LEU A 66 12.54 -15.32 0.68
N GLU A 67 13.61 -14.64 1.11
CA GLU A 67 14.51 -13.93 0.20
C GLU A 67 15.27 -14.91 -0.71
N GLU A 68 15.76 -16.03 -0.15
CA GLU A 68 16.55 -17.03 -0.88
C GLU A 68 15.70 -17.92 -1.81
N HIS A 69 14.52 -18.38 -1.36
CA HIS A 69 13.75 -19.42 -2.06
C HIS A 69 12.53 -18.88 -2.81
N TYR A 70 11.98 -17.74 -2.40
CA TYR A 70 10.74 -17.17 -2.95
C TYR A 70 10.94 -15.83 -3.65
N GLY A 71 12.20 -15.36 -3.75
CA GLY A 71 12.55 -14.12 -4.42
C GLY A 71 11.97 -12.87 -3.76
N LEU A 72 11.67 -12.94 -2.45
CA LEU A 72 11.24 -11.79 -1.68
C LEU A 72 12.41 -10.79 -1.60
N VAL A 73 12.15 -9.51 -1.87
CA VAL A 73 13.16 -8.46 -1.76
C VAL A 73 12.74 -7.47 -0.69
N LEU A 74 13.52 -7.38 0.38
CA LEU A 74 13.21 -6.51 1.52
C LEU A 74 14.05 -5.23 1.48
N ASN A 75 13.37 -4.09 1.47
CA ASN A 75 14.04 -2.80 1.62
C ASN A 75 14.19 -2.47 3.11
N ARG A 76 15.25 -3.02 3.72
CA ARG A 76 15.55 -2.87 5.14
C ARG A 76 16.04 -1.47 5.52
N ASP A 77 16.38 -0.63 4.54
CA ASP A 77 16.73 0.78 4.79
C ASP A 77 15.48 1.64 5.01
N ALA A 78 14.42 1.38 4.25
CA ALA A 78 13.17 2.14 4.33
C ALA A 78 12.17 1.57 5.37
N TYR A 79 12.22 0.26 5.65
CA TYR A 79 11.23 -0.43 6.46
C TYR A 79 11.85 -1.32 7.54
N PHE A 80 11.13 -1.44 8.65
CA PHE A 80 11.35 -2.42 9.70
C PHE A 80 10.32 -3.54 9.55
N TYR A 81 10.79 -4.78 9.47
CA TYR A 81 9.95 -5.97 9.33
C TYR A 81 9.92 -6.72 10.67
N HIS A 82 8.73 -6.88 11.21
CA HIS A 82 8.46 -7.74 12.36
C HIS A 82 7.94 -9.08 11.84
N TYR A 83 8.62 -10.15 12.20
CA TYR A 83 8.28 -11.50 11.80
C TYR A 83 8.42 -12.43 13.01
N GLU A 84 7.31 -12.98 13.48
CA GLU A 84 7.29 -13.88 14.64
C GLU A 84 6.61 -15.21 14.28
N ILE A 85 7.32 -16.31 14.54
CA ILE A 85 6.80 -17.65 14.34
C ILE A 85 6.34 -18.22 15.67
N ILE A 86 5.10 -18.69 15.68
CA ILE A 86 4.49 -19.39 16.80
C ILE A 86 4.64 -20.91 16.61
N GLY A 87 4.63 -21.38 15.36
CA GLY A 87 4.87 -22.76 14.98
C GLY A 87 4.81 -22.94 13.46
N SER A 88 5.40 -24.01 12.93
CA SER A 88 5.54 -24.24 11.49
C SER A 88 4.20 -24.40 10.73
N ASN A 89 3.11 -24.69 11.44
CA ASN A 89 1.77 -24.86 10.88
C ASN A 89 0.80 -23.71 11.20
N ILE A 90 1.30 -22.63 11.81
CA ILE A 90 0.50 -21.46 12.18
C ILE A 90 1.04 -20.26 11.43
N MET A 91 0.15 -19.45 10.84
CA MET A 91 0.55 -18.26 10.10
C MET A 91 1.39 -17.33 10.98
N PRO A 92 2.61 -16.97 10.56
CA PRO A 92 3.48 -16.07 11.30
C PRO A 92 2.84 -14.70 11.46
N GLN A 93 3.15 -14.04 12.58
CA GLN A 93 2.77 -12.65 12.76
C GLN A 93 3.71 -11.78 11.93
N ILE A 94 3.14 -11.06 10.97
CA ILE A 94 3.87 -10.24 10.01
C ILE A 94 3.43 -8.80 10.16
N GLY A 95 4.37 -7.91 10.49
CA GLY A 95 4.18 -6.47 10.56
C GLY A 95 5.26 -5.75 9.77
N VAL A 96 4.88 -4.70 9.05
CA VAL A 96 5.82 -3.83 8.33
C VAL A 96 5.60 -2.41 8.78
N TYR A 97 6.68 -1.77 9.20
CA TYR A 97 6.66 -0.42 9.73
C TYR A 97 7.67 0.42 8.96
N ARG A 98 7.33 1.68 8.70
CA ARG A 98 8.29 2.61 8.12
C ARG A 98 9.42 2.84 9.12
N ARG A 99 10.67 2.73 8.67
CA ARG A 99 11.81 3.11 9.50
C ARG A 99 11.74 4.62 9.73
N TRP A 100 11.83 5.04 10.98
CA TRP A 100 11.93 6.45 11.31
C TRP A 100 13.28 6.95 10.78
N ASN A 101 13.24 7.82 9.77
CA ASN A 101 14.39 8.56 9.29
C ASN A 101 14.36 9.97 9.89
#